data_AF-A0A661XAZ8-F1
#
_entry.id   AF-A0A661XAZ8-F1
#
_cell.length_a   1.000
_cell.length_b   1.000
_cell.length_c   1.000
_cell.angle_alpha   90.00
_cell.angle_beta   90.00
_cell.angle_gamma   90.00
#
_symmetry.space_group_name_H-M   'P 1'
#
loop_
_entity.id
_entity.type
_entity.pdbx_description
1 polymer ?
#
loop_
_entity_poly.entity_id
_entity_poly.type
_entity_poly.pdbx_seq_one_letter_code
_entity_poly.pdbx_strand_id
1 'polypeptide(L)'
;HRRDIIRAGFVVTGVEFLLLFPSLFLESVKLKEVGKYFLYSFISGGGISIVVLGVLPFFESVFDLVSPIRLIELADFNQDLLKKLAQEAPGTYHHSLVVATLAEAASDKIGANTVLARVGAYYHDIGKLYKPEYFIENTEGGKSKHEELEPKMSGLIIIGHVKEGVKLAKRYKLPNVIIDFIKEHHGTSVMHYFYMKSMKNGKKEVSDIEFRYPGPKPHTKETALVMLADSVEAAVRAIEKPTFERIREVVLKVINNKFIDGQLDECPLTLKDLHKIGDSFIHTLTTIHHPRVEYPNG
;
A
#
# COMPACT_ATOMS: atom_id res chain seq x y z
N HIS A 1 11.84 -3.76 -15.94
CA HIS A 1 11.37 -5.11 -15.56
C HIS A 1 11.07 -6.03 -16.75
N ARG A 2 10.07 -5.79 -17.62
CA ARG A 2 9.91 -6.60 -18.86
C ARG A 2 11.16 -6.54 -19.76
N ARG A 3 11.76 -5.35 -19.86
CA ARG A 3 13.07 -5.14 -20.49
C ARG A 3 14.20 -5.93 -19.82
N ASP A 4 14.13 -6.19 -18.52
CA ASP A 4 15.18 -6.92 -17.80
C ASP A 4 15.07 -8.42 -18.01
N ILE A 5 13.85 -8.95 -18.14
CA ILE A 5 13.60 -10.34 -18.57
C ILE A 5 14.08 -10.52 -20.02
N ILE A 6 13.75 -9.58 -20.91
CA ILE A 6 14.24 -9.61 -22.29
C ILE A 6 15.77 -9.51 -22.35
N ARG A 7 16.38 -8.62 -21.53
CA ARG A 7 17.84 -8.55 -21.39
C ARG A 7 18.42 -9.85 -20.86
N ALA A 8 17.80 -10.49 -19.88
CA ALA A 8 18.22 -11.79 -19.37
C ALA A 8 18.17 -12.85 -20.49
N GLY A 9 17.10 -12.86 -21.31
CA GLY A 9 17.02 -13.69 -22.51
C GLY A 9 18.18 -13.48 -23.47
N PHE A 10 18.54 -12.23 -23.77
CA PHE A 10 19.72 -11.90 -24.60
C PHE A 10 21.04 -12.31 -23.95
N VAL A 11 21.18 -12.17 -22.63
CA VAL A 11 22.36 -12.63 -21.88
C VAL A 11 22.49 -14.15 -21.97
N VAL A 12 21.39 -14.89 -21.81
CA VAL A 12 21.35 -16.36 -21.97
C VAL A 12 21.78 -16.73 -23.38
N THR A 13 21.23 -16.10 -24.43
CA THR A 13 21.67 -16.33 -25.82
C THR A 13 23.17 -16.08 -25.98
N GLY A 14 23.71 -15.01 -25.40
CA GLY A 14 25.14 -14.69 -25.45
C GLY A 14 26.03 -15.71 -24.74
N VAL A 15 25.59 -16.21 -23.58
CA VAL A 15 26.30 -17.24 -22.81
C VAL A 15 26.26 -18.59 -23.54
N GLU A 16 25.09 -19.00 -24.05
CA GLU A 16 24.96 -20.21 -24.86
C GLU A 16 25.91 -20.17 -26.07
N PHE A 17 25.96 -19.05 -26.76
CA PHE A 17 26.86 -18.87 -27.91
C PHE A 17 28.33 -18.94 -27.50
N LEU A 18 28.73 -18.26 -26.42
CA LEU A 18 30.09 -18.32 -25.89
C LEU A 18 30.52 -19.74 -25.52
N LEU A 19 29.61 -20.56 -24.99
CA LEU A 19 29.89 -21.95 -24.63
C LEU A 19 29.95 -22.88 -25.85
N LEU A 20 29.11 -22.64 -26.86
CA LEU A 20 29.05 -23.46 -28.08
C LEU A 20 30.13 -23.11 -29.12
N PHE A 21 30.62 -21.86 -29.12
CA PHE A 21 31.56 -21.37 -30.11
C PHE A 21 32.89 -22.17 -30.16
N PRO A 22 33.53 -22.52 -29.02
CA PRO A 22 34.76 -23.32 -29.03
C PRO A 22 34.56 -24.72 -29.62
N SER A 23 33.44 -25.40 -29.32
CA SER A 23 33.13 -26.72 -29.89
C SER A 23 32.88 -26.67 -31.40
N LEU A 24 32.18 -25.62 -31.87
CA LEU A 24 31.94 -25.42 -33.30
C LEU A 24 33.22 -25.14 -34.09
N PHE A 25 34.19 -24.47 -33.46
CA PHE A 25 35.51 -24.22 -34.05
C PHE A 25 36.37 -25.49 -34.12
N LEU A 26 36.38 -26.30 -33.05
CA LEU A 26 37.13 -27.57 -33.01
C LEU A 26 36.62 -28.59 -34.04
N GLU A 27 35.32 -28.61 -34.31
CA GLU A 27 34.70 -29.49 -35.30
C GLU A 27 34.80 -28.98 -36.75
N SER A 28 35.46 -27.83 -36.99
CA SER A 28 35.61 -27.23 -38.33
C SER A 28 34.28 -26.99 -39.04
N VAL A 29 33.24 -26.62 -38.28
CA VAL A 29 31.88 -26.44 -38.78
C VAL A 29 31.83 -25.29 -39.80
N LYS A 30 31.13 -25.50 -40.92
CA LYS A 30 30.97 -24.47 -41.96
C LYS A 30 30.27 -23.23 -41.40
N LEU A 31 30.70 -22.04 -41.84
CA LEU A 31 30.10 -20.75 -41.46
C LEU A 31 28.56 -20.69 -41.57
N LYS A 32 27.97 -21.36 -42.57
CA LYS A 32 26.50 -21.44 -42.74
C LYS A 32 25.81 -22.21 -41.62
N GLU A 33 26.45 -23.22 -41.05
CA GLU A 33 25.91 -24.01 -39.93
C GLU A 33 26.07 -23.25 -38.60
N VAL A 34 27.16 -22.49 -38.42
CA VAL A 34 27.33 -21.58 -37.27
C VAL A 34 26.19 -20.55 -37.19
N GLY A 35 25.76 -20.00 -38.34
CA GLY A 35 24.61 -19.09 -38.42
C GLY A 35 23.29 -19.74 -37.97
N LYS A 36 23.10 -21.05 -38.21
CA LYS A 36 21.91 -21.77 -37.72
C LYS A 36 21.95 -21.97 -36.21
N TYR A 37 23.11 -22.34 -35.65
CA TYR A 37 23.26 -22.46 -34.19
C TYR A 37 23.02 -21.12 -33.49
N PHE A 38 23.52 -20.02 -34.04
CA PHE A 38 23.22 -18.68 -33.53
C PHE A 38 21.71 -18.39 -33.57
N LEU A 39 21.03 -18.74 -34.66
CA LEU A 39 19.57 -18.58 -34.78
C LEU A 39 18.82 -19.45 -33.76
N TYR A 40 19.25 -20.69 -33.53
CA TYR A 40 18.66 -21.57 -32.52
C TYR A 40 18.87 -21.05 -31.10
N SER A 41 20.07 -20.55 -30.76
CA SER A 41 20.34 -19.90 -29.46
C SER A 41 19.58 -18.59 -29.26
N PHE A 42 19.28 -17.88 -30.35
CA PHE A 42 18.44 -16.69 -30.30
C PHE A 42 16.98 -17.06 -30.05
N ILE A 43 16.48 -18.09 -30.74
CA ILE A 43 15.11 -18.59 -30.56
C ILE A 43 14.95 -19.22 -29.16
N SER A 44 15.95 -19.92 -28.63
CA SER A 44 15.91 -20.49 -27.27
C SER A 44 15.88 -19.39 -26.20
N GLY A 45 16.75 -18.37 -26.28
CA GLY A 45 16.78 -17.27 -25.31
C GLY A 45 15.58 -16.32 -25.41
N GLY A 46 15.03 -16.12 -26.60
CA GLY A 46 13.73 -15.45 -26.78
C GLY A 46 12.57 -16.30 -26.24
N GLY A 47 12.59 -17.59 -26.56
CA GLY A 47 11.60 -18.58 -26.15
C GLY A 47 11.53 -18.75 -24.64
N ILE A 48 12.67 -18.84 -23.95
CA ILE A 48 12.72 -18.97 -22.50
C ILE A 48 12.10 -17.73 -21.82
N SER A 49 12.29 -16.54 -22.38
CA SER A 49 11.70 -15.30 -21.86
C SER A 49 10.17 -15.31 -21.96
N ILE A 50 9.62 -15.84 -23.06
CA ILE A 50 8.17 -16.03 -23.25
C ILE A 50 7.64 -17.06 -22.26
N VAL A 51 8.32 -18.20 -22.12
CA VAL A 51 7.94 -19.26 -21.17
C VAL A 51 7.93 -18.71 -19.74
N VAL A 52 8.97 -18.00 -19.31
CA VAL A 52 9.04 -17.40 -17.98
C VAL A 52 7.89 -16.41 -17.76
N LEU A 53 7.61 -15.51 -18.72
CA LEU A 53 6.51 -14.56 -18.61
C LEU A 53 5.13 -15.24 -18.55
N GLY A 54 4.95 -16.36 -19.27
CA GLY A 54 3.70 -17.12 -19.24
C GLY A 54 3.51 -17.96 -17.96
N VAL A 55 4.61 -18.47 -17.40
CA VAL A 55 4.59 -19.35 -16.23
C VAL A 55 4.66 -18.57 -14.90
N LEU A 56 5.22 -17.36 -14.89
CA LEU A 56 5.35 -16.54 -13.68
C LEU A 56 4.01 -16.32 -12.94
N PRO A 57 2.88 -15.98 -13.60
CA PRO A 57 1.59 -15.81 -12.91
C PRO A 57 1.09 -17.07 -12.20
N PHE A 58 1.43 -18.25 -12.73
CA PHE A 58 1.09 -19.53 -12.09
C PHE A 58 1.87 -19.69 -10.77
N PHE A 59 3.18 -19.42 -10.77
CA PHE A 59 3.99 -19.48 -9.55
C PHE A 59 3.59 -18.40 -8.55
N GLU A 60 3.32 -17.17 -9.00
CA GLU A 60 2.80 -16.10 -8.13
C GLU A 60 1.51 -16.54 -7.41
N SER A 61 0.59 -17.18 -8.12
CA SER A 61 -0.65 -17.67 -7.52
C SER A 61 -0.46 -18.85 -6.57
N VAL A 62 0.48 -19.76 -6.85
CA VAL A 62 0.73 -20.96 -6.02
C VAL A 62 1.50 -20.61 -4.75
N PHE A 63 2.48 -19.72 -4.85
CA PHE A 63 3.37 -19.35 -3.74
C PHE A 63 2.98 -18.04 -3.06
N ASP A 64 1.91 -17.38 -3.53
CA ASP A 64 1.43 -16.09 -3.00
C ASP A 64 2.52 -15.02 -2.97
N LEU A 65 3.40 -15.09 -3.97
CA LEU A 65 4.48 -14.13 -4.18
C LEU A 65 4.01 -13.05 -5.13
N VAL A 66 4.36 -11.80 -4.84
CA VAL A 66 4.08 -10.69 -5.76
C VAL A 66 5.37 -10.22 -6.38
N SER A 67 5.49 -10.40 -7.71
CA SER A 67 6.64 -9.87 -8.43
C SER A 67 6.56 -8.34 -8.58
N PRO A 68 7.70 -7.68 -8.86
CA PRO A 68 7.71 -6.27 -9.22
C PRO A 68 6.81 -5.93 -10.42
N ILE A 69 6.63 -6.87 -11.36
CA ILE A 69 5.74 -6.67 -12.52
C ILE A 69 4.29 -6.61 -12.04
N ARG A 70 3.90 -7.55 -11.18
CA ARG A 70 2.55 -7.60 -10.63
C ARG A 70 2.22 -6.35 -9.80
N LEU A 71 3.18 -5.83 -9.02
CA LEU A 71 2.99 -4.57 -8.30
C LEU A 71 2.75 -3.38 -9.23
N ILE A 72 3.46 -3.30 -10.36
CA ILE A 72 3.26 -2.23 -11.34
C ILE A 72 1.88 -2.34 -11.99
N GLU A 73 1.43 -3.55 -12.32
CA GLU A 73 0.07 -3.76 -12.85
C GLU A 73 -1.00 -3.33 -11.85
N LEU A 74 -0.80 -3.60 -10.55
CA LEU A 74 -1.70 -3.18 -9.48
C LEU A 74 -1.61 -1.67 -9.19
N ALA A 75 -0.50 -1.02 -9.53
CA ALA A 75 -0.32 0.42 -9.41
C ALA A 75 -1.03 1.23 -10.51
N ASP A 76 -1.52 0.58 -11.57
CA ASP A 76 -2.22 1.25 -12.66
C ASP A 76 -3.61 1.72 -12.21
N PHE A 77 -3.82 3.03 -12.15
CA PHE A 77 -5.13 3.62 -11.82
C PHE A 77 -6.22 3.31 -12.85
N ASN A 78 -5.88 2.69 -13.99
CA ASN A 78 -6.87 2.18 -14.93
C ASN A 78 -7.52 0.86 -14.52
N GLN A 79 -7.05 0.21 -13.45
CA GLN A 79 -7.70 -0.96 -12.87
C GLN A 79 -9.13 -0.63 -12.46
N ASP A 80 -10.06 -1.55 -12.75
CA ASP A 80 -11.50 -1.34 -12.52
C ASP A 80 -11.83 -0.96 -11.07
N LEU A 81 -11.14 -1.58 -10.10
CA LEU A 81 -11.37 -1.32 -8.68
C LEU A 81 -10.91 0.08 -8.24
N LEU A 82 -9.75 0.56 -8.73
CA LEU A 82 -9.26 1.90 -8.40
C LEU A 82 -10.08 2.98 -9.11
N LYS A 83 -10.50 2.74 -10.36
CA LYS A 83 -11.48 3.60 -11.05
C LYS A 83 -12.78 3.71 -10.27
N LYS A 84 -13.29 2.57 -9.79
CA LYS A 84 -14.51 2.53 -8.98
C LYS A 84 -14.34 3.33 -7.68
N LEU A 85 -13.22 3.16 -6.99
CA LEU A 85 -12.89 3.95 -5.78
C LEU A 85 -12.88 5.45 -6.08
N ALA A 86 -12.23 5.87 -7.16
CA ALA A 86 -12.16 7.28 -7.57
C ALA A 86 -13.53 7.89 -7.92
N GLN A 87 -14.45 7.08 -8.46
CA GLN A 87 -15.78 7.54 -8.88
C GLN A 87 -16.81 7.55 -7.74
N GLU A 88 -16.83 6.49 -6.92
CA GLU A 88 -17.86 6.29 -5.89
C GLU A 88 -17.44 6.80 -4.50
N ALA A 89 -16.13 6.88 -4.21
CA ALA A 89 -15.59 7.36 -2.94
C ALA A 89 -14.35 8.26 -3.18
N PRO A 90 -14.51 9.42 -3.85
CA PRO A 90 -13.40 10.28 -4.28
C PRO A 90 -12.56 10.82 -3.12
N GLY A 91 -13.16 11.04 -1.96
CA GLY A 91 -12.47 11.47 -0.75
C GLY A 91 -11.52 10.40 -0.21
N THR A 92 -12.02 9.16 -0.10
CA THR A 92 -11.20 8.00 0.27
C THR A 92 -10.11 7.72 -0.78
N TYR A 93 -10.41 7.90 -2.06
CA TYR A 93 -9.40 7.80 -3.12
C TYR A 93 -8.28 8.82 -2.92
N HIS A 94 -8.61 10.09 -2.70
CA HIS A 94 -7.61 11.14 -2.47
C HIS A 94 -6.81 10.90 -1.19
N HIS A 95 -7.48 10.50 -0.10
CA HIS A 95 -6.83 10.05 1.14
C HIS A 95 -5.79 8.96 0.88
N SER A 96 -6.18 7.91 0.15
CA SER A 96 -5.30 6.78 -0.16
C SER A 96 -4.06 7.20 -0.95
N LEU A 97 -4.15 8.22 -1.83
CA LEU A 97 -3.01 8.77 -2.55
C LEU A 97 -2.03 9.51 -1.63
N VAL A 98 -2.54 10.26 -0.65
CA VAL A 98 -1.71 10.96 0.35
C VAL A 98 -1.01 9.94 1.25
N VAL A 99 -1.75 8.95 1.76
CA VAL A 99 -1.20 7.84 2.55
C VAL A 99 -0.12 7.10 1.77
N ALA A 100 -0.36 6.82 0.48
CA ALA A 100 0.62 6.17 -0.37
C ALA A 100 1.90 7.00 -0.56
N THR A 101 1.76 8.33 -0.70
CA THR A 101 2.90 9.25 -0.80
C THR A 101 3.74 9.26 0.48
N LEU A 102 3.09 9.26 1.65
CA LEU A 102 3.75 9.18 2.94
C LEU A 102 4.48 7.85 3.13
N ALA A 103 3.77 6.74 2.92
CA ALA A 103 4.31 5.40 3.07
C ALA A 103 5.49 5.14 2.12
N GLU A 104 5.39 5.57 0.86
CA GLU A 104 6.49 5.49 -0.11
C GLU A 104 7.71 6.28 0.37
N ALA A 105 7.54 7.55 0.74
CA ALA A 105 8.66 8.39 1.19
C ALA A 105 9.36 7.81 2.42
N ALA A 106 8.61 7.32 3.41
CA ALA A 106 9.16 6.74 4.63
C ALA A 106 9.80 5.36 4.39
N SER A 107 9.22 4.53 3.51
CA SER A 107 9.78 3.21 3.16
C SER A 107 11.18 3.32 2.57
N ASP A 108 11.44 4.34 1.73
CA ASP A 108 12.76 4.65 1.18
C ASP A 108 13.79 4.92 2.29
N LYS A 109 13.41 5.66 3.35
CA LYS A 109 14.32 6.02 4.45
C LYS A 109 14.74 4.85 5.34
N ILE A 110 13.91 3.81 5.42
CA ILE A 110 14.14 2.65 6.29
C ILE A 110 14.52 1.38 5.52
N GLY A 111 14.63 1.46 4.17
CA GLY A 111 14.96 0.33 3.31
C GLY A 111 13.86 -0.73 3.25
N ALA A 112 12.60 -0.32 3.35
CA ALA A 112 11.43 -1.18 3.11
C ALA A 112 11.08 -1.19 1.61
N ASN A 113 10.17 -2.07 1.20
CA ASN A 113 9.73 -2.15 -0.18
C ASN A 113 8.79 -0.97 -0.54
N THR A 114 9.35 0.02 -1.23
CA THR A 114 8.67 1.27 -1.60
C THR A 114 7.46 1.06 -2.48
N VAL A 115 7.60 0.21 -3.50
CA VAL A 115 6.51 -0.07 -4.45
C VAL A 115 5.38 -0.80 -3.73
N LEU A 116 5.70 -1.76 -2.86
CA LEU A 116 4.70 -2.50 -2.11
C LEU A 116 3.94 -1.59 -1.12
N ALA A 117 4.65 -0.74 -0.36
CA ALA A 117 4.01 0.20 0.56
C ALA A 117 3.07 1.16 -0.17
N ARG A 118 3.51 1.71 -1.31
CA ARG A 118 2.68 2.59 -2.16
C ARG A 118 1.44 1.88 -2.68
N VAL A 119 1.60 0.70 -3.28
CA VAL A 119 0.49 -0.03 -3.90
C VAL A 119 -0.47 -0.53 -2.83
N GLY A 120 0.04 -1.06 -1.71
CA GLY A 120 -0.79 -1.47 -0.57
C GLY A 120 -1.67 -0.32 -0.04
N ALA A 121 -1.09 0.88 0.07
CA ALA A 121 -1.84 2.08 0.46
C ALA A 121 -2.96 2.46 -0.52
N TYR A 122 -2.84 2.20 -1.83
CA TYR A 122 -3.95 2.46 -2.77
C TYR A 122 -5.18 1.62 -2.46
N TYR A 123 -4.99 0.43 -1.91
CA TYR A 123 -6.07 -0.54 -1.70
C TYR A 123 -6.54 -0.65 -0.24
N HIS A 124 -5.80 -0.11 0.74
CA HIS A 124 -6.08 -0.34 2.17
C HIS A 124 -7.53 -0.04 2.59
N ASP A 125 -8.13 0.98 1.98
CA ASP A 125 -9.45 1.51 2.33
C ASP A 125 -10.56 1.18 1.32
N ILE A 126 -10.34 0.27 0.35
CA ILE A 126 -11.36 -0.06 -0.67
C ILE A 126 -12.68 -0.56 -0.08
N GLY A 127 -12.68 -1.05 1.15
CA GLY A 127 -13.89 -1.47 1.84
C GLY A 127 -14.89 -0.35 2.09
N LYS A 128 -14.43 0.91 2.11
CA LYS A 128 -15.29 2.09 2.24
C LYS A 128 -16.25 2.24 1.04
N LEU A 129 -15.96 1.63 -0.11
CA LEU A 129 -16.88 1.52 -1.25
C LEU A 129 -18.24 0.89 -0.90
N TYR A 130 -18.31 0.10 0.17
CA TYR A 130 -19.59 -0.51 0.58
C TYR A 130 -20.61 0.53 1.07
N LYS A 131 -20.14 1.58 1.76
CA LYS A 131 -20.95 2.65 2.35
C LYS A 131 -20.18 3.98 2.39
N PRO A 132 -19.85 4.59 1.23
CA PRO A 132 -18.98 5.78 1.18
C PRO A 132 -19.47 6.94 2.04
N GLU A 133 -20.79 7.14 2.10
CA GLU A 133 -21.47 8.24 2.78
C GLU A 133 -21.34 8.24 4.31
N TYR A 134 -20.82 7.16 4.90
CA TYR A 134 -20.51 7.07 6.32
C TYR A 134 -19.07 7.52 6.64
N PHE A 135 -18.23 7.74 5.64
CA PHE A 135 -16.85 8.17 5.85
C PHE A 135 -16.72 9.66 5.55
N ILE A 136 -16.24 10.42 6.55
CA ILE A 136 -16.28 11.89 6.55
C ILE A 136 -15.58 12.50 5.34
N GLU A 137 -14.50 11.88 4.86
CA GLU A 137 -13.75 12.35 3.70
C GLU A 137 -14.56 12.33 2.40
N ASN A 138 -15.63 11.52 2.33
CA ASN A 138 -16.53 11.45 1.17
C ASN A 138 -17.79 12.32 1.32
N THR A 139 -17.90 13.10 2.39
CA THR A 139 -19.08 13.94 2.64
C THR A 139 -18.77 15.41 2.38
N GLU A 140 -19.64 16.09 1.62
CA GLU A 140 -19.50 17.51 1.27
C GLU A 140 -19.99 18.44 2.39
N GLY A 141 -19.41 18.32 3.60
CA GLY A 141 -19.68 19.24 4.71
C GLY A 141 -21.13 19.23 5.26
N GLY A 142 -21.94 18.23 4.88
CA GLY A 142 -23.27 17.99 5.43
C GLY A 142 -23.25 17.35 6.83
N LYS A 143 -24.42 17.20 7.45
CA LYS A 143 -24.56 16.47 8.72
C LYS A 143 -24.06 15.03 8.57
N SER A 144 -23.26 14.59 9.54
CA SER A 144 -22.74 13.22 9.52
C SER A 144 -23.88 12.21 9.70
N LYS A 145 -23.92 11.16 8.88
CA LYS A 145 -24.85 10.02 9.07
C LYS A 145 -24.70 9.35 10.44
N HIS A 146 -23.57 9.54 11.11
CA HIS A 146 -23.31 9.05 12.46
C HIS A 146 -23.98 9.86 13.58
N GLU A 147 -24.57 11.03 13.29
CA GLU A 147 -25.34 11.81 14.28
C GLU A 147 -26.66 11.13 14.63
N GLU A 148 -27.26 10.43 13.67
CA GLU A 148 -28.55 9.74 13.81
C GLU A 148 -28.41 8.30 14.35
N LEU A 149 -27.17 7.86 14.63
CA LEU A 149 -26.86 6.49 15.05
C LEU A 149 -26.33 6.42 16.46
N GLU A 150 -26.69 5.34 17.15
CA GLU A 150 -26.02 4.93 18.38
C GLU A 150 -24.50 4.74 18.14
N PRO A 151 -23.63 5.13 19.09
CA PRO A 151 -22.18 5.02 18.93
C PRO A 151 -21.71 3.61 18.56
N LYS A 152 -22.35 2.59 19.13
CA LYS A 152 -22.07 1.17 18.83
C LYS A 152 -22.37 0.82 17.36
N MET A 153 -23.49 1.29 16.81
CA MET A 153 -23.84 1.05 15.40
C MET A 153 -22.85 1.76 14.47
N SER A 154 -22.50 3.01 14.80
CA SER A 154 -21.46 3.75 14.07
C SER A 154 -20.14 3.00 14.03
N GLY A 155 -19.74 2.40 15.16
CA GLY A 155 -18.53 1.61 15.22
C GLY A 155 -18.56 0.33 14.41
N LEU A 156 -19.69 -0.38 14.39
CA LEU A 156 -19.85 -1.56 13.54
C LEU A 156 -19.73 -1.23 12.05
N ILE A 157 -20.27 -0.08 11.62
CA ILE A 157 -20.15 0.38 10.23
C ILE A 157 -18.70 0.68 9.88
N ILE A 158 -18.02 1.46 10.73
CA ILE A 158 -16.63 1.86 10.49
C ILE A 158 -15.73 0.63 10.52
N ILE A 159 -15.76 -0.20 11.57
CA ILE A 159 -14.95 -1.43 11.64
C ILE A 159 -15.27 -2.38 10.48
N GLY A 160 -16.51 -2.37 10.01
CA GLY A 160 -16.97 -3.19 8.89
C GLY A 160 -16.22 -2.97 7.58
N HIS A 161 -15.61 -1.79 7.33
CA HIS A 161 -14.89 -1.54 6.08
C HIS A 161 -13.73 -2.52 5.89
N VAL A 162 -13.03 -2.93 6.95
CA VAL A 162 -11.94 -3.93 6.84
C VAL A 162 -12.48 -5.24 6.27
N LYS A 163 -13.59 -5.74 6.81
CA LYS A 163 -14.21 -7.01 6.37
C LYS A 163 -14.73 -6.92 4.94
N GLU A 164 -15.40 -5.82 4.58
CA GLU A 164 -15.89 -5.62 3.23
C GLU A 164 -14.75 -5.40 2.23
N GLY A 165 -13.67 -4.73 2.63
CA GLY A 165 -12.46 -4.55 1.84
C GLY A 165 -11.79 -5.88 1.52
N VAL A 166 -11.64 -6.77 2.51
CA VAL A 166 -11.09 -8.12 2.30
C VAL A 166 -11.95 -8.93 1.33
N LYS A 167 -13.29 -8.89 1.47
CA LYS A 167 -14.21 -9.58 0.53
C LYS A 167 -14.06 -9.02 -0.88
N LEU A 168 -13.97 -7.70 -1.01
CA LEU A 168 -13.83 -7.04 -2.31
C LEU A 168 -12.49 -7.37 -2.96
N ALA A 169 -11.39 -7.29 -2.21
CA ALA A 169 -10.06 -7.67 -2.67
C ALA A 169 -10.01 -9.10 -3.20
N LYS A 170 -10.61 -10.06 -2.48
CA LYS A 170 -10.71 -11.45 -2.92
C LYS A 170 -11.53 -11.61 -4.20
N ARG A 171 -12.64 -10.86 -4.34
CA ARG A 171 -13.46 -10.86 -5.58
C ARG A 171 -12.65 -10.36 -6.78
N TYR A 172 -11.83 -9.34 -6.60
CA TYR A 172 -10.93 -8.80 -7.62
C TYR A 172 -9.61 -9.57 -7.75
N LYS A 173 -9.46 -10.70 -7.05
CA LYS A 173 -8.26 -11.55 -7.06
C LYS A 173 -6.97 -10.78 -6.76
N LEU A 174 -7.05 -9.85 -5.80
CA LEU A 174 -5.86 -9.18 -5.29
C LEU A 174 -4.99 -10.21 -4.53
N PRO A 175 -3.65 -10.13 -4.66
CA PRO A 175 -2.75 -11.01 -3.90
C PRO A 175 -2.89 -10.82 -2.39
N ASN A 176 -2.58 -11.84 -1.58
CA ASN A 176 -2.79 -11.71 -0.13
C ASN A 176 -1.91 -10.63 0.49
N VAL A 177 -0.70 -10.39 -0.03
CA VAL A 177 0.14 -9.28 0.46
C VAL A 177 -0.56 -7.91 0.37
N ILE A 178 -1.48 -7.71 -0.59
CA ILE A 178 -2.31 -6.49 -0.68
C ILE A 178 -3.50 -6.55 0.28
N ILE A 179 -4.09 -7.74 0.44
CA ILE A 179 -5.15 -7.99 1.42
C ILE A 179 -4.66 -7.73 2.85
N ASP A 180 -3.38 -7.98 3.13
CA ASP A 180 -2.77 -7.73 4.44
C ASP A 180 -2.81 -6.25 4.81
N PHE A 181 -2.58 -5.33 3.86
CA PHE A 181 -2.76 -3.89 4.11
C PHE A 181 -4.16 -3.54 4.58
N ILE A 182 -5.19 -4.16 4.00
CA ILE A 182 -6.60 -3.92 4.36
C ILE A 182 -6.93 -4.47 5.76
N LYS A 183 -6.34 -5.61 6.13
CA LYS A 183 -6.58 -6.24 7.43
C LYS A 183 -5.84 -5.52 8.56
N GLU A 184 -4.60 -5.09 8.27
CA GLU A 184 -3.62 -4.71 9.28
C GLU A 184 -3.52 -3.20 9.50
N HIS A 185 -3.98 -2.34 8.58
CA HIS A 185 -3.72 -0.88 8.67
C HIS A 185 -4.29 -0.23 9.93
N HIS A 186 -5.30 -0.82 10.56
CA HIS A 186 -5.79 -0.36 11.87
C HIS A 186 -5.34 -1.22 13.05
N GLY A 187 -4.76 -2.40 12.80
CA GLY A 187 -4.35 -3.33 13.83
C GLY A 187 -5.50 -3.65 14.79
N THR A 188 -5.23 -3.53 16.08
CA THR A 188 -6.20 -3.72 17.18
C THR A 188 -6.54 -2.42 17.90
N SER A 189 -6.32 -1.28 17.23
CA SER A 189 -6.56 0.04 17.81
C SER A 189 -8.03 0.25 18.19
N VAL A 190 -8.26 1.05 19.23
CA VAL A 190 -9.60 1.48 19.63
C VAL A 190 -10.05 2.63 18.72
N MET A 191 -11.27 2.55 18.22
CA MET A 191 -11.94 3.67 17.59
C MET A 191 -12.41 4.69 18.65
N HIS A 192 -11.46 5.51 19.10
CA HIS A 192 -11.54 6.33 20.31
C HIS A 192 -12.73 7.30 20.35
N TYR A 193 -13.09 7.95 19.23
CA TYR A 193 -14.20 8.91 19.20
C TYR A 193 -15.53 8.29 19.64
N PHE A 194 -15.91 7.16 19.05
CA PHE A 194 -17.19 6.50 19.36
C PHE A 194 -17.16 5.77 20.70
N TYR A 195 -16.01 5.24 21.09
CA TYR A 195 -15.82 4.72 22.45
C TYR A 195 -16.09 5.81 23.51
N MET A 196 -15.48 6.99 23.37
CA MET A 196 -15.70 8.12 24.27
C MET A 196 -17.14 8.65 24.21
N LYS A 197 -17.76 8.70 23.02
CA LYS A 197 -19.17 9.07 22.86
C LYS A 197 -20.09 8.08 23.59
N SER A 198 -19.79 6.78 23.52
CA SER A 198 -20.52 5.72 24.22
C SER A 198 -20.38 5.83 25.75
N MET A 199 -19.16 6.09 26.25
CA MET A 199 -18.90 6.28 27.69
C MET A 199 -19.64 7.50 28.26
N LYS A 200 -19.77 8.59 27.48
CA LYS A 200 -20.53 9.78 27.90
C LYS A 200 -22.04 9.58 27.92
N ASN A 201 -22.56 8.68 27.07
CA ASN A 201 -24.00 8.44 26.92
C ASN A 201 -24.52 7.32 27.86
N GLY A 202 -23.65 6.48 28.43
CA GLY A 202 -24.03 5.30 29.22
C GLY A 202 -23.94 5.47 30.74
N LYS A 203 -24.80 4.74 31.48
CA LYS A 203 -24.70 4.53 32.95
C LYS A 203 -23.87 3.28 33.33
N LYS A 204 -23.35 2.53 32.35
CA LYS A 204 -22.64 1.24 32.52
C LYS A 204 -21.24 1.38 31.95
N GLU A 205 -20.24 0.76 32.59
CA GLU A 205 -18.89 0.64 32.03
C GLU A 205 -18.98 -0.03 30.65
N VAL A 206 -18.63 0.71 29.61
CA VAL A 206 -18.58 0.22 28.24
C VAL A 206 -17.17 -0.34 28.02
N SER A 207 -17.06 -1.61 27.64
CA SER A 207 -15.76 -2.20 27.31
C SER A 207 -15.23 -1.63 25.99
N ASP A 208 -13.94 -1.28 25.96
CA ASP A 208 -13.24 -0.82 24.76
C ASP A 208 -13.16 -1.89 23.67
N ILE A 209 -13.25 -3.18 24.04
CA ILE A 209 -13.27 -4.34 23.12
C ILE A 209 -14.35 -4.17 22.05
N GLU A 210 -15.51 -3.60 22.38
CA GLU A 210 -16.60 -3.39 21.42
C GLU A 210 -16.25 -2.36 20.32
N PHE A 211 -15.20 -1.56 20.53
CA PHE A 211 -14.75 -0.49 19.63
C PHE A 211 -13.35 -0.74 19.08
N ARG A 212 -12.76 -1.92 19.30
CA ARG A 212 -11.47 -2.31 18.73
C ARG A 212 -11.64 -2.93 17.37
N TYR A 213 -10.72 -2.60 16.47
CA TYR A 213 -10.55 -3.37 15.24
C TYR A 213 -10.15 -4.81 15.57
N PRO A 214 -10.62 -5.80 14.80
CA PRO A 214 -10.35 -7.21 15.07
C PRO A 214 -8.90 -7.61 14.82
N GLY A 215 -8.10 -6.74 14.21
CA GLY A 215 -6.74 -7.05 13.78
C GLY A 215 -6.67 -7.96 12.54
N PRO A 216 -5.50 -8.57 12.31
CA PRO A 216 -4.34 -8.62 13.22
C PRO A 216 -3.50 -7.33 13.22
N LYS A 217 -2.50 -7.24 14.10
CA LYS A 217 -1.50 -6.15 14.06
C LYS A 217 -0.64 -6.28 12.78
N PRO A 218 0.02 -5.21 12.34
CA PRO A 218 0.99 -5.27 11.27
C PRO A 218 2.09 -6.30 11.52
N HIS A 219 2.41 -7.11 10.50
CA HIS A 219 3.51 -8.07 10.56
C HIS A 219 4.73 -7.65 9.74
N THR A 220 4.58 -6.70 8.82
CA THR A 220 5.65 -6.23 7.95
C THR A 220 5.93 -4.75 8.16
N LYS A 221 7.10 -4.28 7.68
CA LYS A 221 7.40 -2.84 7.74
C LYS A 221 6.40 -2.05 6.92
N GLU A 222 5.99 -2.59 5.78
CA GLU A 222 5.13 -1.91 4.81
C GLU A 222 3.70 -1.75 5.34
N THR A 223 3.11 -2.79 5.94
CA THR A 223 1.76 -2.67 6.56
C THR A 223 1.79 -1.73 7.77
N ALA A 224 2.85 -1.76 8.56
CA ALA A 224 3.05 -0.84 9.68
C ALA A 224 3.24 0.61 9.20
N LEU A 225 3.96 0.84 8.11
CA LEU A 225 4.10 2.17 7.49
C LEU A 225 2.75 2.73 7.05
N VAL A 226 1.90 1.91 6.42
CA VAL A 226 0.57 2.34 6.00
C VAL A 226 -0.33 2.63 7.19
N MET A 227 -0.27 1.82 8.26
CA MET A 227 -0.96 2.13 9.53
C MET A 227 -0.56 3.50 10.07
N LEU A 228 0.75 3.78 10.14
CA LEU A 228 1.26 5.03 10.69
C LEU A 228 0.89 6.20 9.77
N ALA A 229 1.04 6.04 8.45
CA ALA A 229 0.71 7.06 7.47
C ALA A 229 -0.79 7.41 7.48
N ASP A 230 -1.68 6.41 7.49
CA ASP A 230 -3.13 6.58 7.60
C ASP A 230 -3.51 7.37 8.87
N SER A 231 -2.97 6.95 10.01
CA SER A 231 -3.27 7.58 11.30
C SER A 231 -2.77 9.04 11.37
N VAL A 232 -1.58 9.30 10.80
CA VAL A 232 -0.97 10.64 10.81
C VAL A 232 -1.67 11.57 9.83
N GLU A 233 -1.98 11.09 8.62
CA GLU A 233 -2.72 11.86 7.60
C GLU A 233 -4.06 12.33 8.19
N ALA A 234 -4.84 11.39 8.74
CA ALA A 234 -6.16 11.69 9.27
C ALA A 234 -6.08 12.69 10.44
N ALA A 235 -5.04 12.57 11.28
CA ALA A 235 -4.83 13.49 12.40
C ALA A 235 -4.40 14.90 11.94
N VAL A 236 -3.53 15.01 10.93
CA VAL A 236 -3.05 16.29 10.40
C VAL A 236 -4.13 17.00 9.59
N ARG A 237 -4.94 16.26 8.82
CA ARG A 237 -6.08 16.78 8.06
C ARG A 237 -7.11 17.50 8.97
N ALA A 238 -7.22 17.08 10.23
CA ALA A 238 -8.10 17.69 11.21
C ALA A 238 -7.55 19.01 11.82
N ILE A 239 -6.32 19.42 11.51
CA ILE A 239 -5.70 20.63 12.03
C ILE A 239 -6.14 21.84 11.19
N GLU A 240 -6.79 22.84 11.81
CA GLU A 240 -7.26 24.05 11.13
C GLU A 240 -6.14 24.87 10.46
N LYS A 241 -4.97 24.96 11.12
CA LYS A 241 -3.78 25.66 10.60
C LYS A 241 -2.55 24.77 10.76
N PRO A 242 -2.22 23.95 9.74
CA PRO A 242 -1.14 22.95 9.80
C PRO A 242 0.23 23.62 9.60
N THR A 243 0.72 24.32 10.63
CA THR A 243 2.10 24.83 10.65
C THR A 243 3.10 23.68 10.86
N PHE A 244 4.36 23.85 10.46
CA PHE A 244 5.42 22.86 10.67
C PHE A 244 5.46 22.31 12.10
N GLU A 245 5.46 23.19 13.12
CA GLU A 245 5.51 22.77 14.52
C GLU A 245 4.28 21.95 14.95
N ARG A 246 3.08 22.33 14.47
CA ARG A 246 1.84 21.59 14.77
C ARG A 246 1.81 20.22 14.09
N ILE A 247 2.26 20.16 12.82
CA ILE A 247 2.41 18.89 12.09
C ILE A 247 3.40 18.00 12.85
N ARG A 248 4.56 18.54 13.23
CA ARG A 248 5.58 17.83 14.00
C ARG A 248 5.05 17.25 15.30
N GLU A 249 4.36 18.06 16.10
CA GLU A 249 3.76 17.62 17.36
C GLU A 249 2.77 16.45 17.12
N VAL A 250 1.86 16.60 16.16
CA VAL A 250 0.83 15.60 15.87
C VAL A 250 1.43 14.31 15.33
N VAL A 251 2.37 14.38 14.40
CA VAL A 251 3.04 13.20 13.83
C VAL A 251 3.73 12.40 14.94
N LEU A 252 4.56 13.05 15.76
CA LEU A 252 5.29 12.38 16.83
C LEU A 252 4.35 11.78 17.88
N LYS A 253 3.28 12.50 18.23
CA LYS A 253 2.26 12.01 19.16
C LYS A 253 1.54 10.77 18.63
N VAL A 254 1.13 10.76 17.36
CA VAL A 254 0.42 9.62 16.75
C VAL A 254 1.33 8.40 16.69
N ILE A 255 2.57 8.54 16.23
CA ILE A 255 3.54 7.43 16.17
C ILE A 255 3.79 6.87 17.57
N ASN A 256 4.02 7.74 18.56
CA ASN A 256 4.25 7.33 19.94
C ASN A 256 3.03 6.63 20.55
N ASN A 257 1.81 7.09 20.25
CA ASN A 257 0.59 6.43 20.71
C ASN A 257 0.45 5.01 20.13
N LYS A 258 0.76 4.82 18.84
CA LYS A 258 0.74 3.47 18.22
C LYS A 258 1.80 2.54 18.83
N PHE A 259 2.97 3.09 19.15
CA PHE A 259 4.02 2.36 19.85
C PHE A 259 3.60 1.95 21.27
N ILE A 260 3.05 2.88 22.07
CA ILE A 260 2.59 2.60 23.45
C ILE A 260 1.40 1.63 23.48
N ASP A 261 0.49 1.71 22.49
CA ASP A 261 -0.63 0.78 22.32
C ASP A 261 -0.19 -0.62 21.80
N GLY A 262 1.12 -0.84 21.63
CA GLY A 262 1.69 -2.11 21.19
C GLY A 262 1.31 -2.50 19.76
N GLN A 263 0.83 -1.57 18.93
CA GLN A 263 0.38 -1.90 17.57
C GLN A 263 1.54 -2.35 16.66
N LEU A 264 2.78 -2.06 17.05
CA LEU A 264 3.97 -2.35 16.25
C LEU A 264 4.75 -3.57 16.75
N ASP A 265 4.25 -4.28 17.77
CA ASP A 265 4.96 -5.39 18.44
C ASP A 265 5.24 -6.60 17.53
N GLU A 266 4.41 -6.78 16.49
CA GLU A 266 4.44 -7.94 15.61
C GLU A 266 5.15 -7.65 14.27
N CYS A 267 5.70 -6.44 14.09
CA CYS A 267 6.41 -6.03 12.89
C CYS A 267 7.90 -5.75 13.17
N PRO A 268 8.79 -5.89 12.17
CA PRO A 268 10.23 -5.70 12.36
C PRO A 268 10.66 -4.22 12.26
N LEU A 269 9.89 -3.28 12.85
CA LEU A 269 10.27 -1.87 12.96
C LEU A 269 11.11 -1.62 14.21
N THR A 270 12.23 -0.90 14.05
CA THR A 270 13.06 -0.47 15.17
C THR A 270 12.70 0.94 15.64
N LEU A 271 13.08 1.31 16.87
CA LEU A 271 12.95 2.71 17.33
C LEU A 271 13.66 3.72 16.41
N LYS A 272 14.80 3.30 15.83
CA LYS A 272 15.52 4.10 14.83
C LYS A 272 14.70 4.30 13.55
N ASP A 273 13.95 3.28 13.13
CA ASP A 273 13.03 3.40 12.00
C ASP A 273 11.90 4.38 12.33
N LEU A 274 11.30 4.31 13.52
CA LEU A 274 10.23 5.23 13.93
C LEU A 274 10.65 6.71 13.88
N HIS A 275 11.89 7.03 14.28
CA HIS A 275 12.41 8.40 14.17
C HIS A 275 12.50 8.84 12.71
N LYS A 276 13.08 8.01 11.84
CA LYS A 276 13.19 8.29 10.41
C LYS A 276 11.83 8.43 9.72
N ILE A 277 10.87 7.59 10.11
CA ILE A 277 9.49 7.65 9.62
C ILE A 277 8.86 8.97 10.02
N GLY A 278 8.98 9.35 11.30
CA GLY A 278 8.50 10.63 11.81
C GLY A 278 9.06 11.82 11.03
N ASP A 279 10.38 11.89 10.87
CA ASP A 279 11.04 12.97 10.11
C ASP A 279 10.55 13.02 8.65
N SER A 280 10.40 11.85 8.02
CA SER A 280 9.89 11.74 6.64
C SER A 280 8.45 12.24 6.53
N PHE A 281 7.56 11.83 7.43
CA PHE A 281 6.16 12.24 7.42
C PHE A 281 6.02 13.74 7.67
N ILE A 282 6.78 14.29 8.63
CA ILE A 282 6.77 15.74 8.91
C ILE A 282 7.15 16.52 7.66
N HIS A 283 8.23 16.11 6.99
CA HIS A 283 8.66 16.77 5.76
C HIS A 283 7.58 16.72 4.68
N THR A 284 7.07 15.53 4.36
CA THR A 284 6.06 15.33 3.31
C THR A 284 4.76 16.09 3.60
N LEU A 285 4.23 16.02 4.82
CA LEU A 285 3.00 16.71 5.20
C LEU A 285 3.16 18.22 5.19
N THR A 286 4.31 18.73 5.64
CA THR A 286 4.60 20.17 5.56
C THR A 286 4.57 20.63 4.11
N THR A 287 5.15 19.87 3.18
CA THR A 287 5.08 20.18 1.74
C THR A 287 3.66 20.14 1.19
N ILE A 288 2.85 19.15 1.56
CA ILE A 288 1.47 19.00 1.09
C ILE A 288 0.59 20.16 1.59
N HIS A 289 0.79 20.59 2.84
CA HIS A 289 -0.01 21.63 3.48
C HIS A 289 0.57 23.04 3.40
N HIS A 290 1.72 23.23 2.74
CA HIS A 290 2.29 24.56 2.54
C HIS A 290 1.34 25.41 1.68
N PRO A 291 0.96 26.62 2.12
CA PRO A 291 0.14 27.50 1.30
C PRO A 291 0.88 27.82 0.01
N ARG A 292 0.22 27.63 -1.14
CA ARG A 292 0.70 28.20 -2.41
C ARG A 292 0.80 29.71 -2.19
N VAL A 293 1.98 30.28 -2.42
CA VAL A 293 2.17 31.74 -2.40
C VAL A 293 1.18 32.34 -3.39
N GLU A 294 0.22 33.13 -2.90
CA GLU A 294 -0.62 33.95 -3.77
C GLU A 294 0.32 34.96 -4.44
N TYR A 295 0.47 34.86 -5.76
CA TYR A 295 1.08 35.95 -6.52
C TYR A 295 0.16 37.16 -6.38
N PRO A 296 0.69 38.36 -6.03
CA PRO A 296 -0.13 39.57 -6.06
C PRO A 296 -0.72 39.68 -7.45
N ASN A 297 -2.06 39.74 -7.53
CA ASN A 297 -2.76 40.04 -8.77
C ASN A 297 -2.15 41.33 -9.34
N GLY A 298 -1.50 41.24 -10.49
CA GLY A 298 -1.05 42.39 -11.27
C GLY A 298 -2.22 43.15 -11.87
#